data_AF-A0A948PPK0-F1
#
_entry.id   AF-A0A948PPK0-F1
#
_cell.length_a   1.000
_cell.length_b   1.000
_cell.length_c   1.000
_cell.angle_alpha   90.00
_cell.angle_beta   90.00
_cell.angle_gamma   90.00
#
_symmetry.space_group_name_H-M   'P 1'
#
loop_
_entity.id
_entity.type
_entity.pdbx_description
1 polymer ?
#
loop_
_entity_poly.entity_id
_entity_poly.type
_entity_poly.pdbx_seq_one_letter_code
_entity_poly.pdbx_strand_id
1 'polypeptide(L)'
;YYLWKRERKADEPAEEEPNGDTPADDGPFFPDAAFYPAATGKKTRDQKRAEAQARQSVSRERNRLEKNIARLEEDIEKTESKKGEIEALLARPETYQEGAGVDVPGIHLEYADLKKRIDVLYKEWEAARTELERLISGLQTDP
;
A
#
# COMPACT_ATOMS: atom_id res chain seq x y z
N TYR A 1 12.68 1.32 14.45
CA TYR A 1 12.25 2.48 13.63
C TYR A 1 12.93 2.35 12.28
N TYR A 2 12.41 1.80 11.17
CA TYR A 2 11.13 1.23 10.76
C TYR A 2 11.37 -0.08 9.97
N LEU A 3 10.54 -1.10 10.20
CA LEU A 3 10.65 -2.48 9.69
C LEU A 3 9.79 -2.70 8.43
N TRP A 4 10.08 -2.04 7.31
CA TRP A 4 9.45 -2.39 6.02
C TRP A 4 10.44 -2.67 4.89
N LYS A 5 11.75 -2.66 5.19
CA LYS A 5 12.82 -3.06 4.25
C LYS A 5 13.01 -4.59 4.11
N ARG A 6 12.14 -5.38 4.75
CA ARG A 6 11.90 -6.82 4.58
C ARG A 6 10.37 -6.86 4.37
N GLU A 7 9.80 -7.15 3.23
CA GLU A 7 9.92 -8.35 2.41
C GLU A 7 9.22 -8.01 1.08
N ARG A 8 9.97 -7.71 0.00
CA ARG A 8 9.44 -7.88 -1.37
C ARG A 8 10.18 -9.05 -1.97
N LYS A 9 9.85 -10.26 -1.52
CA LYS A 9 10.31 -11.46 -2.19
C LYS A 9 9.24 -12.53 -2.09
N ALA A 10 8.88 -13.03 -3.27
CA ALA A 10 8.11 -14.24 -3.52
C ALA A 10 6.64 -14.22 -3.07
N ASP A 11 5.80 -13.56 -3.86
CA ASP A 11 4.58 -14.24 -4.28
C ASP A 11 4.86 -14.71 -5.71
N GLU A 12 5.27 -15.97 -5.78
CA GLU A 12 5.68 -16.72 -6.94
C GLU A 12 4.43 -17.03 -7.80
N PRO A 13 4.45 -16.81 -9.12
CA PRO A 13 3.32 -17.09 -9.97
C PRO A 13 3.14 -18.59 -10.17
N ALA A 14 1.92 -19.06 -9.91
CA ALA A 14 1.25 -20.25 -10.44
C ALA A 14 2.13 -21.25 -11.23
N GLU A 15 2.45 -22.38 -10.60
CA GLU A 15 2.83 -23.60 -11.33
C GLU A 15 1.55 -24.28 -11.84
N GLU A 16 1.21 -24.02 -13.10
CA GLU A 16 0.41 -24.90 -13.95
C GLU A 16 1.29 -26.08 -14.37
N GLU A 17 1.01 -27.27 -13.84
CA GLU A 17 1.58 -28.52 -14.33
C GLU A 17 0.90 -28.94 -15.65
N PRO A 18 1.64 -29.20 -16.74
CA PRO A 18 1.10 -29.56 -18.04
C PRO A 18 1.00 -31.08 -18.27
N ASN A 19 -0.11 -31.48 -18.91
CA ASN A 19 -0.30 -32.65 -19.80
C ASN A 19 0.07 -34.06 -19.30
N GLY A 20 -0.97 -34.88 -19.08
CA GLY A 20 -0.91 -36.33 -19.24
C GLY A 20 -1.70 -36.77 -20.48
N ASP A 21 -1.02 -36.92 -21.60
CA ASP A 21 -1.51 -37.61 -22.80
C ASP A 21 -1.36 -39.12 -22.58
N THR A 22 -2.39 -39.91 -22.88
CA THR A 22 -2.24 -41.36 -23.12
C THR A 22 -3.29 -41.79 -24.13
N PRO A 23 -2.91 -42.43 -25.26
CA PRO A 23 -3.86 -42.84 -26.29
C PRO A 23 -4.37 -44.28 -26.11
N ALA A 24 -5.62 -44.46 -26.53
CA ALA A 24 -6.29 -45.65 -27.10
C ALA A 24 -6.32 -46.99 -26.34
N ASP A 25 -7.54 -47.46 -26.04
CA ASP A 25 -7.92 -48.88 -26.20
C ASP A 25 -9.40 -48.96 -26.64
N ASP A 26 -9.65 -49.69 -27.72
CA ASP A 26 -10.92 -49.84 -28.43
C ASP A 26 -11.73 -51.05 -27.90
N GLY A 27 -13.02 -50.87 -27.62
CA GLY A 27 -13.97 -51.96 -27.41
C GLY A 27 -15.43 -51.49 -27.38
N PRO A 28 -16.36 -52.02 -28.22
CA PRO A 28 -17.70 -51.45 -28.38
C PRO A 28 -18.79 -52.21 -27.61
N PHE A 29 -19.63 -51.52 -26.82
CA PHE A 29 -21.02 -51.91 -26.53
C PHE A 29 -21.80 -50.77 -25.81
N PHE A 30 -22.86 -50.25 -26.45
CA PHE A 30 -23.91 -49.37 -25.88
C PHE A 30 -25.16 -50.24 -25.56
N PRO A 31 -26.28 -49.80 -24.93
CA PRO A 31 -26.65 -48.47 -24.40
C PRO A 31 -27.36 -48.49 -23.01
N ASP A 32 -27.27 -47.42 -22.21
CA ASP A 32 -28.47 -46.94 -21.51
C ASP A 32 -28.36 -45.45 -21.18
N ALA A 33 -29.35 -44.72 -21.66
CA ALA A 33 -29.48 -43.28 -21.53
C ALA A 33 -30.34 -42.99 -20.29
N ALA A 34 -29.75 -43.03 -19.11
CA ALA A 34 -30.40 -42.51 -17.91
C ALA A 34 -29.34 -42.16 -16.85
N PHE A 35 -29.45 -40.95 -16.29
CA PHE A 35 -28.69 -40.47 -15.12
C PHE A 35 -27.22 -40.05 -15.32
N TYR A 36 -27.00 -39.01 -16.12
CA TYR A 36 -26.10 -37.95 -15.64
C TYR A 36 -26.94 -36.69 -15.43
N PRO A 37 -27.18 -36.22 -14.19
CA PRO A 37 -27.67 -34.88 -14.00
C PRO A 37 -26.59 -33.93 -14.53
N ALA A 38 -26.87 -33.30 -15.66
CA ALA A 38 -26.11 -32.20 -16.22
C ALA A 38 -26.19 -31.01 -15.25
N ALA A 39 -25.36 -31.03 -14.22
CA ALA A 39 -25.26 -29.97 -13.22
C ALA A 39 -23.80 -29.52 -13.07
N THR A 40 -23.06 -29.39 -14.16
CA THR A 40 -21.87 -28.53 -14.16
C THR A 40 -22.33 -27.15 -14.59
N GLY A 41 -22.87 -26.39 -13.63
CA GLY A 41 -23.07 -24.96 -13.77
C GLY A 41 -21.72 -24.33 -14.13
N LYS A 42 -21.49 -24.13 -15.43
CA LYS A 42 -20.37 -23.34 -15.95
C LYS A 42 -20.54 -21.95 -15.36
N LYS A 43 -19.84 -21.63 -14.27
CA LYS A 43 -19.56 -20.25 -13.90
C LYS A 43 -19.01 -19.58 -15.16
N THR A 44 -19.78 -18.68 -15.73
CA THR A 44 -19.52 -18.00 -16.99
C THR A 44 -18.13 -17.34 -16.91
N ARG A 45 -17.37 -17.36 -18.02
CA ARG A 45 -16.06 -16.66 -18.13
C ARG A 45 -16.11 -15.23 -17.60
N ASP A 46 -17.29 -14.60 -17.63
CA ASP A 46 -17.54 -13.25 -17.12
C ASP A 46 -17.43 -13.14 -15.59
N GLN A 47 -17.84 -14.15 -14.81
CA GLN A 47 -17.67 -14.13 -13.35
C GLN A 47 -16.19 -14.16 -12.95
N LYS A 48 -15.36 -14.98 -13.63
CA LYS A 48 -13.90 -15.03 -13.40
C LYS A 48 -13.22 -13.69 -13.72
N ARG A 49 -13.73 -12.94 -14.72
CA ARG A 49 -13.15 -11.63 -15.09
C ARG A 49 -13.52 -10.54 -14.10
N ALA A 50 -14.77 -10.53 -13.62
CA ALA A 50 -15.26 -9.56 -12.64
C ALA A 50 -14.52 -9.71 -11.29
N GLU A 51 -14.34 -10.94 -10.82
CA GLU A 51 -13.64 -11.21 -9.56
C GLU A 51 -12.13 -10.86 -9.65
N ALA A 52 -11.48 -11.15 -10.78
CA ALA A 52 -10.10 -10.76 -11.01
C ALA A 52 -9.92 -9.22 -11.09
N GLN A 53 -10.89 -8.50 -11.64
CA GLN A 53 -10.87 -7.03 -11.69
C GLN A 53 -11.07 -6.41 -10.29
N ALA A 54 -11.97 -6.96 -9.48
CA ALA A 54 -12.18 -6.52 -8.10
C ALA A 54 -10.93 -6.73 -7.23
N ARG A 55 -10.24 -7.86 -7.38
CA ARG A 55 -8.97 -8.11 -6.68
C ARG A 55 -7.85 -7.16 -7.15
N GLN A 56 -7.77 -6.88 -8.46
CA GLN A 56 -6.77 -5.95 -8.98
C GLN A 56 -6.99 -4.51 -8.53
N SER A 57 -8.24 -4.02 -8.48
CA SER A 57 -8.52 -2.65 -8.05
C SER A 57 -8.12 -2.42 -6.61
N VAL A 58 -8.44 -3.37 -5.72
CA VAL A 58 -8.05 -3.35 -4.31
C VAL A 58 -6.54 -3.37 -4.14
N SER A 59 -5.83 -4.26 -4.84
CA SER A 59 -4.36 -4.34 -4.76
C SER A 59 -3.70 -3.03 -5.23
N ARG A 60 -4.23 -2.40 -6.29
CA ARG A 60 -3.75 -1.10 -6.76
C ARG A 60 -3.97 -0.01 -5.73
N GLU A 61 -5.14 0.03 -5.10
CA GLU A 61 -5.48 1.03 -4.09
C GLU A 61 -4.63 0.86 -2.82
N ARG A 62 -4.44 -0.37 -2.35
CA ARG A 62 -3.54 -0.68 -1.24
C ARG A 62 -2.12 -0.18 -1.51
N ASN A 63 -1.56 -0.53 -2.67
CA ASN A 63 -0.22 -0.11 -3.06
C ASN A 63 -0.12 1.43 -3.21
N ARG A 64 -1.19 2.11 -3.61
CA ARG A 64 -1.26 3.58 -3.68
C ARG A 64 -1.17 4.20 -2.30
N LEU A 65 -1.97 3.71 -1.36
CA LEU A 65 -2.00 4.18 0.03
C LEU A 65 -0.67 3.92 0.75
N GLU A 66 -0.10 2.71 0.60
CA GLU A 66 1.21 2.37 1.15
C GLU A 66 2.31 3.33 0.66
N LYS A 67 2.35 3.63 -0.65
CA LYS A 67 3.31 4.60 -1.21
C LYS A 67 3.08 6.01 -0.68
N ASN A 68 1.82 6.43 -0.51
CA ASN A 68 1.50 7.74 0.05
C ASN A 68 1.94 7.85 1.51
N ILE A 69 1.68 6.81 2.32
CA ILE A 69 2.14 6.72 3.71
C ILE A 69 3.66 6.83 3.77
N ALA A 70 4.39 6.06 2.95
CA ALA A 70 5.86 6.11 2.92
C ALA A 70 6.39 7.51 2.55
N ARG A 71 5.76 8.19 1.59
CA ARG A 71 6.11 9.58 1.23
C ARG A 71 5.86 10.53 2.39
N LEU A 72 4.70 10.41 3.05
CA LEU A 72 4.34 11.26 4.19
C LEU A 72 5.30 11.06 5.37
N GLU A 73 5.70 9.82 5.65
CA GLU A 73 6.72 9.51 6.67
C GLU A 73 8.05 10.19 6.36
N GLU A 74 8.51 10.14 5.11
CA GLU A 74 9.74 10.82 4.67
C GLU A 74 9.62 12.35 4.79
N ASP A 75 8.47 12.92 4.42
CA ASP A 75 8.22 14.35 4.52
C ASP A 75 8.17 14.80 5.99
N ILE A 76 7.58 14.00 6.89
CA ILE A 76 7.58 14.25 8.34
C ILE A 76 9.01 14.27 8.86
N GLU A 77 9.80 13.22 8.58
CA GLU A 77 11.19 13.11 9.03
C GLU A 77 12.04 14.31 8.57
N LYS A 78 11.92 14.70 7.30
CA LYS A 78 12.63 15.86 6.76
C LYS A 78 12.22 17.16 7.44
N THR A 79 10.93 17.34 7.68
CA THR A 79 10.39 18.58 8.26
C THR A 79 10.74 18.68 9.75
N GLU A 80 10.71 17.57 10.48
CA GLU A 80 11.16 17.49 11.87
C GLU A 80 12.67 17.70 12.00
N SER A 81 13.46 17.16 11.08
CA SER A 81 14.92 17.37 11.07
C SER A 81 15.25 18.85 10.89
N LYS A 82 14.65 19.52 9.90
CA LYS A 82 14.79 20.97 9.69
C LYS A 82 14.36 21.79 10.90
N LYS A 83 13.26 21.41 11.53
CA LYS A 83 12.79 22.04 12.77
C LYS A 83 13.86 21.93 13.86
N GLY A 84 14.47 20.76 14.03
CA GLY A 84 15.57 20.54 14.98
C GLY A 84 16.83 21.35 14.67
N GLU A 85 17.18 21.51 13.39
CA GLU A 85 18.28 22.38 12.95
C GLU A 85 18.03 23.84 13.32
N ILE A 86 16.79 24.33 13.10
CA ILE A 86 16.40 25.69 13.49
C ILE A 86 16.41 25.85 15.01
N GLU A 87 15.92 24.88 15.78
CA GLU A 87 15.99 24.90 17.24
C GLU A 87 17.45 24.94 17.72
N ALA A 88 18.34 24.16 17.10
CA ALA A 88 19.77 24.18 17.41
C ALA A 88 20.45 25.50 17.02
N LEU A 89 20.00 26.16 15.95
CA LEU A 89 20.49 27.48 15.55
C LEU A 89 20.02 28.56 16.52
N LEU A 90 18.75 28.55 16.92
CA LEU A 90 18.19 29.49 17.89
C LEU A 90 18.74 29.27 19.31
N ALA A 91 19.19 28.06 19.64
CA ALA A 91 19.84 27.78 20.92
C ALA A 91 21.25 28.38 21.05
N ARG A 92 21.87 28.80 19.95
CA ARG A 92 23.22 29.36 19.94
C ARG A 92 23.22 30.82 20.37
N PRO A 93 24.02 31.21 21.40
CA PRO A 93 24.16 32.61 21.79
C PRO A 93 24.68 33.51 20.66
N GLU A 94 25.48 32.96 19.74
CA GLU A 94 26.03 33.71 18.60
C GLU A 94 24.94 34.23 17.65
N THR A 95 23.79 33.56 17.59
CA THR A 95 22.65 33.93 16.73
C THR A 95 22.07 35.30 17.10
N TYR A 96 22.21 35.72 18.36
CA TYR A 96 21.71 37.00 18.87
C TYR A 96 22.78 38.08 18.94
N GLN A 97 24.01 37.81 18.50
CA GLN A 97 25.08 38.80 18.53
C GLN A 97 24.84 39.90 17.49
N GLU A 98 25.08 41.13 17.91
CA GLU A 98 25.00 42.30 17.03
C GLU A 98 26.06 42.17 15.91
N GLY A 99 25.62 42.12 14.66
CA GLY A 99 26.49 41.87 13.49
C GLY A 99 26.59 40.42 13.02
N ALA A 100 25.87 39.47 13.64
CA ALA A 100 25.85 38.06 13.21
C ALA A 100 25.22 37.85 11.81
N GLY A 101 24.46 38.83 11.30
CA GLY A 101 23.81 38.74 9.98
C GLY A 101 22.69 37.70 9.89
N VAL A 102 22.23 37.17 11.04
CA VAL A 102 21.18 36.16 11.11
C VAL A 102 19.81 36.84 11.22
N ASP A 103 18.89 36.51 10.31
CA ASP A 103 17.49 36.96 10.37
C ASP A 103 16.70 36.11 11.38
N VAL A 104 16.86 36.42 12.67
CA VAL A 104 16.18 35.72 13.76
C VAL A 104 14.65 35.79 13.65
N PRO A 105 14.02 36.93 13.32
CA PRO A 105 12.58 36.98 13.06
C PRO A 105 12.13 36.05 11.93
N GLY A 106 12.86 36.03 10.80
CA GLY A 106 12.58 35.12 9.68
C GLY A 106 12.64 33.64 10.09
N ILE A 107 13.64 33.27 10.89
CA ILE A 107 13.83 31.91 11.40
C ILE A 107 12.69 31.50 12.35
N HIS A 108 12.22 32.41 13.21
CA HIS A 108 11.06 32.15 14.06
C HIS A 108 9.76 31.95 13.25
N LEU A 109 9.60 32.68 12.14
CA LEU A 109 8.47 32.50 11.24
C LEU A 109 8.54 31.13 10.54
N GLU A 110 9.70 30.76 10.00
CA GLU A 110 9.92 29.45 9.38
C GLU A 110 9.67 28.32 10.37
N TYR A 111 10.15 28.44 11.61
CA TYR A 111 9.89 27.49 12.68
C TYR A 111 8.38 27.31 12.94
N ALA A 112 7.62 28.40 13.00
CA ALA A 112 6.18 28.34 13.20
C ALA A 112 5.47 27.64 12.03
N ASP A 113 5.91 27.88 10.80
CA ASP A 113 5.34 27.24 9.61
C ASP A 113 5.72 25.76 9.49
N LEU A 114 6.95 25.38 9.86
CA LEU A 114 7.36 23.99 9.96
C LEU A 114 6.50 23.22 10.97
N LYS A 115 6.19 23.81 12.14
CA LYS A 115 5.29 23.16 13.12
C LYS A 115 3.90 22.91 12.55
N LYS A 116 3.29 23.93 11.92
CA LYS A 116 1.99 23.76 11.25
C LYS A 116 2.06 22.69 10.16
N ARG A 117 3.16 22.65 9.39
CA ARG A 117 3.35 21.67 8.33
C ARG A 117 3.45 20.25 8.89
N ILE A 118 4.21 20.07 9.97
CA ILE A 118 4.32 18.79 10.69
C ILE A 118 2.92 18.34 11.16
N ASP A 119 2.13 19.22 11.78
CA ASP A 119 0.78 18.89 12.24
C ASP A 119 -0.13 18.45 11.08
N VAL A 120 -0.03 19.11 9.91
CA VAL A 120 -0.79 18.74 8.71
C VAL A 120 -0.31 17.39 8.17
N LEU A 121 0.99 17.16 8.09
CA LEU A 121 1.56 15.91 7.59
C LEU A 121 1.16 14.71 8.47
N TYR A 122 1.17 14.87 9.80
CA TYR A 122 0.72 13.82 10.71
C TYR A 122 -0.77 13.49 10.52
N LYS A 123 -1.63 14.50 10.34
CA LYS A 123 -3.05 14.29 10.03
C LYS A 123 -3.25 13.56 8.70
N GLU A 124 -2.51 13.96 7.67
CA GLU A 124 -2.56 13.30 6.35
C GLU A 124 -2.09 11.84 6.45
N TRP A 125 -1.02 11.59 7.21
CA TRP A 125 -0.49 10.25 7.45
C TRP A 125 -1.49 9.36 8.20
N GLU A 126 -2.09 9.89 9.27
CA GLU A 126 -3.11 9.20 10.07
C GLU A 126 -4.34 8.86 9.23
N ALA A 127 -4.82 9.81 8.41
CA ALA A 127 -5.92 9.58 7.50
C ALA A 127 -5.59 8.51 6.44
N ALA A 128 -4.39 8.53 5.86
CA ALA A 128 -3.96 7.54 4.89
C ALA A 128 -3.83 6.14 5.52
N ARG A 129 -3.33 6.04 6.76
CA ARG A 129 -3.29 4.78 7.51
C ARG A 129 -4.68 4.26 7.83
N THR A 130 -5.59 5.12 8.27
CA THR A 130 -6.97 4.74 8.58
C THR A 130 -7.67 4.21 7.32
N GLU A 131 -7.48 4.87 6.18
CA GLU A 131 -8.05 4.40 4.91
C GLU A 131 -7.45 3.07 4.46
N LEU A 132 -6.14 2.86 4.65
CA LEU A 132 -5.50 1.59 4.36
C LEU A 132 -6.04 0.46 5.26
N GLU A 133 -6.19 0.73 6.56
CA GLU A 133 -6.77 -0.22 7.51
C GLU A 133 -8.22 -0.54 7.15
N ARG A 134 -9.03 0.46 6.82
CA ARG A 134 -10.41 0.29 6.34
C ARG A 134 -10.47 -0.57 5.09
N LEU A 135 -9.57 -0.33 4.14
CA LEU A 135 -9.46 -1.13 2.91
C LEU A 135 -9.11 -2.59 3.22
N ILE A 136 -8.15 -2.83 4.12
CA ILE A 136 -7.73 -4.19 4.48
C ILE A 136 -8.80 -4.92 5.29
N SER A 137 -9.41 -4.25 6.28
CA SER A 137 -10.46 -4.82 7.13
C SER A 137 -11.71 -5.18 6.31
N GLY A 138 -12.10 -4.33 5.35
CA GLY A 138 -13.19 -4.61 4.42
C GLY A 138 -12.96 -5.83 3.52
N LEU A 139 -11.71 -6.28 3.35
CA LEU A 139 -11.39 -7.52 2.62
C LEU A 139 -11.44 -8.76 3.51
N GLN A 140 -11.26 -8.60 4.82
CA GLN A 140 -11.31 -9.71 5.78
C GLN A 140 -12.75 -10.10 6.16
N THR A 141 -13.72 -9.22 5.85
CA THR A 141 -15.14 -9.40 6.23
C THR A 141 -16.00 -10.05 5.13
N ASP A 142 -15.45 -10.39 3.97
CA ASP A 142 -16.17 -11.13 2.92
C ASP A 142 -16.06 -12.66 3.16
N PRO A 143 -17.16 -13.37 3.48
CA PRO A 143 -17.19 -14.81 3.76
C PRO A 143 -17.16 -15.71 2.50
#